data_AF-A0A8T3ZN29-F1
#
_entry.id   AF-A0A8T3ZN29-F1
#
_cell.length_a   1.000
_cell.length_b   1.000
_cell.length_c   1.000
_cell.angle_alpha   90.00
_cell.angle_beta   90.00
_cell.angle_gamma   90.00
#
_symmetry.space_group_name_H-M   'P 1'
#
loop_
_entity.id
_entity.type
_entity.pdbx_description
1 polymer ?
#
loop_
_entity_poly.entity_id
_entity_poly.type
_entity_poly.pdbx_seq_one_letter_code
_entity_poly.pdbx_strand_id
1 'polypeptide(L)'
;MKAEEHLAAFQEHKEGMFEWALEIKGLDKSQRIVGTHAARGIVELLSALLHELGKIDPGSQINHRWFKSGSSGERLPEFPKKDMIVKKLVELETLSENLTYGSQKPREEIEKTVKLFEELENIISGLMKK
;
A
#
# COMPACT_ATOMS: atom_id res chain seq x y z
N MET A 1 5.01 -16.14 -2.43
CA MET A 1 5.24 -15.42 -3.69
C MET A 1 6.70 -14.98 -3.74
N LYS A 2 7.21 -14.74 -4.94
CA LYS A 2 8.53 -14.14 -5.21
C LYS A 2 8.38 -12.64 -5.47
N ALA A 3 9.48 -11.90 -5.50
CA ALA A 3 9.49 -10.46 -5.76
C ALA A 3 8.70 -10.06 -7.03
N GLU A 4 8.89 -10.79 -8.12
CA GLU A 4 8.20 -10.55 -9.40
C GLU A 4 6.68 -10.72 -9.30
N GLU A 5 6.21 -11.73 -8.55
CA GLU A 5 4.78 -11.98 -8.35
C GLU A 5 4.15 -10.88 -7.47
N HIS A 6 4.90 -10.39 -6.47
CA HIS A 6 4.49 -9.24 -5.67
C HIS A 6 4.43 -7.96 -6.51
N LEU A 7 5.38 -7.75 -7.43
CA LEU A 7 5.35 -6.61 -8.35
C LEU A 7 4.16 -6.68 -9.30
N ALA A 8 3.85 -7.86 -9.83
CA ALA A 8 2.67 -8.06 -10.67
C ALA A 8 1.37 -7.75 -9.89
N ALA A 9 1.23 -8.29 -8.67
CA ALA A 9 0.08 -8.01 -7.80
C ALA A 9 -0.03 -6.52 -7.43
N PHE A 10 1.11 -5.84 -7.20
CA PHE A 10 1.13 -4.39 -7.00
C PHE A 10 0.57 -3.64 -8.22
N GLN A 11 0.97 -4.00 -9.44
CA GLN A 11 0.44 -3.36 -10.65
C GLN A 11 -1.06 -3.62 -10.82
N GLU A 12 -1.54 -4.85 -10.61
CA GLU A 12 -2.97 -5.15 -10.64
C GLU A 12 -3.75 -4.29 -9.62
N HIS A 13 -3.20 -4.10 -8.42
CA HIS A 13 -3.80 -3.24 -7.42
C HIS A 13 -3.82 -1.78 -7.85
N LYS A 14 -2.70 -1.30 -8.42
CA LYS A 14 -2.56 0.08 -8.91
C LYS A 14 -3.52 0.36 -10.06
N GLU A 15 -3.58 -0.50 -11.07
CA GLU A 15 -4.53 -0.41 -12.18
C GLU A 15 -5.97 -0.42 -11.66
N GLY A 16 -6.31 -1.36 -10.76
CA GLY A 16 -7.61 -1.40 -10.11
C GLY A 16 -7.94 -0.15 -9.29
N MET A 17 -6.95 0.57 -8.77
CA MET A 17 -7.17 1.85 -8.11
C MET A 17 -7.35 2.98 -9.12
N PHE A 18 -6.44 3.16 -10.07
CA PHE A 18 -6.43 4.32 -10.95
C PHE A 18 -7.45 4.21 -12.08
N GLU A 19 -7.50 3.10 -12.82
CA GLU A 19 -8.41 2.93 -13.96
C GLU A 19 -9.88 2.91 -13.50
N TRP A 20 -10.19 2.08 -12.50
CA TRP A 20 -11.57 1.96 -12.03
C TRP A 20 -12.03 3.19 -11.24
N ALA A 21 -11.19 3.74 -10.35
CA ALA A 21 -11.62 4.83 -9.50
C ALA A 21 -11.65 6.19 -10.21
N LEU A 22 -10.67 6.46 -11.09
CA LEU A 22 -10.55 7.77 -11.72
C LEU A 22 -11.25 7.83 -13.08
N GLU A 23 -11.20 6.78 -13.89
CA GLU A 23 -11.66 6.85 -15.27
C GLU A 23 -13.11 6.39 -15.45
N ILE A 24 -13.53 5.33 -14.75
CA ILE A 24 -14.83 4.69 -15.00
C ILE A 24 -15.94 5.24 -14.10
N LYS A 25 -15.75 5.24 -12.78
CA LYS A 25 -16.81 5.58 -11.81
C LYS A 25 -16.75 7.01 -11.28
N GLY A 26 -15.58 7.64 -11.35
CA GLY A 26 -15.26 8.88 -10.64
C GLY A 26 -14.89 8.62 -9.17
N LEU A 27 -13.96 9.44 -8.66
CA LEU A 27 -13.29 9.22 -7.37
C LEU A 27 -14.27 9.06 -6.20
N ASP A 28 -15.32 9.89 -6.17
CA ASP A 28 -16.30 9.95 -5.09
C ASP A 28 -17.14 8.67 -4.97
N LYS A 29 -17.33 7.94 -6.08
CA LYS A 29 -18.09 6.68 -6.15
C LYS A 29 -17.19 5.45 -5.94
N SER A 30 -15.90 5.68 -5.77
CA SER A 30 -14.87 4.65 -5.79
C SER A 30 -14.08 4.56 -4.49
N GLN A 31 -14.51 5.25 -3.43
CA GLN A 31 -13.85 5.23 -2.11
C GLN A 31 -13.46 3.81 -1.64
N ARG A 32 -14.36 2.82 -1.81
CA ARG A 32 -14.11 1.45 -1.34
C ARG A 32 -13.06 0.74 -2.18
N ILE A 33 -13.03 1.04 -3.49
CA ILE A 33 -12.02 0.53 -4.41
C ILE A 33 -10.68 1.12 -4.03
N VAL A 34 -10.61 2.45 -3.86
CA VAL A 34 -9.39 3.15 -3.41
C VAL A 34 -8.87 2.58 -2.09
N GLY A 35 -9.72 2.49 -1.06
CA GLY A 35 -9.33 1.93 0.23
C GLY A 35 -8.85 0.48 0.14
N THR A 36 -9.54 -0.38 -0.62
CA THR A 36 -9.15 -1.79 -0.73
C THR A 36 -7.80 -1.95 -1.45
N HIS A 37 -7.59 -1.20 -2.53
CA HIS A 37 -6.42 -1.36 -3.38
C HIS A 37 -5.19 -0.63 -2.84
N ALA A 38 -5.35 0.54 -2.23
CA ALA A 38 -4.21 1.34 -1.74
C ALA A 38 -3.39 0.57 -0.69
N ALA A 39 -4.04 0.09 0.37
CA ALA A 39 -3.35 -0.62 1.45
C ALA A 39 -2.75 -1.97 1.00
N ARG A 40 -3.48 -2.73 0.18
CA ARG A 40 -2.98 -4.02 -0.32
C ARG A 40 -1.84 -3.86 -1.30
N GLY A 41 -2.03 -3.00 -2.30
CA GLY A 41 -1.02 -2.75 -3.33
C GLY A 41 0.31 -2.31 -2.72
N ILE A 42 0.30 -1.35 -1.79
CA ILE A 42 1.58 -0.87 -1.24
C ILE A 42 2.32 -1.92 -0.41
N VAL A 43 1.59 -2.88 0.17
CA VAL A 43 2.18 -3.99 0.93
C VAL A 43 2.77 -5.03 0.00
N GLU A 44 2.17 -5.26 -1.17
CA GLU A 44 2.78 -6.05 -2.24
C GLU A 44 4.10 -5.41 -2.68
N LEU A 45 4.12 -4.09 -2.91
CA LEU A 45 5.35 -3.37 -3.28
C LEU A 45 6.44 -3.44 -2.19
N LEU A 46 6.06 -3.31 -0.91
CA LEU A 46 7.00 -3.50 0.19
C LEU A 46 7.54 -4.94 0.24
N SER A 47 6.67 -5.93 0.01
CA SER A 47 7.07 -7.34 -0.01
C SER A 47 8.09 -7.59 -1.12
N ALA A 48 7.88 -7.02 -2.31
CA ALA A 48 8.84 -7.09 -3.41
C ALA A 48 10.22 -6.51 -3.02
N LEU A 49 10.26 -5.30 -2.45
CA LEU A 49 11.51 -4.70 -1.95
C LEU A 49 12.22 -5.62 -0.96
N LEU A 50 11.49 -6.18 0.01
CA LEU A 50 12.10 -7.02 1.05
C LEU A 50 12.62 -8.35 0.50
N HIS A 51 11.97 -8.90 -0.53
CA HIS A 51 12.53 -10.04 -1.26
C HIS A 51 13.79 -9.69 -2.03
N GLU A 52 13.81 -8.56 -2.74
CA GLU A 52 15.01 -8.11 -3.48
C GLU A 52 16.21 -7.87 -2.56
N LEU A 53 15.95 -7.34 -1.36
CA LEU A 53 16.96 -7.15 -0.33
C LEU A 53 17.35 -8.45 0.41
N GLY A 54 16.75 -9.60 0.07
CA GLY A 54 16.99 -10.88 0.74
C GLY A 54 16.59 -10.89 2.21
N LYS A 55 15.61 -10.06 2.60
CA LYS A 55 15.17 -9.88 3.99
C LYS A 55 14.04 -10.79 4.41
N ILE A 56 13.33 -11.39 3.44
CA ILE A 56 12.25 -12.35 3.66
C ILE A 56 12.36 -13.50 2.66
N ASP A 57 12.02 -14.72 3.10
CA ASP A 57 12.10 -15.92 2.27
C ASP A 57 10.94 -15.99 1.26
N PRO A 58 11.15 -16.55 0.04
CA PRO A 58 10.09 -16.83 -0.90
C PRO A 58 8.91 -17.56 -0.24
N GLY A 59 7.69 -17.04 -0.39
CA GLY A 59 6.51 -17.58 0.31
C GLY A 59 6.12 -16.82 1.58
N SER A 60 6.99 -15.95 2.09
CA SER A 60 6.62 -14.97 3.11
C SER A 60 5.51 -14.07 2.59
N GLN A 61 4.53 -13.76 3.44
CA GLN A 61 3.45 -12.82 3.12
C GLN A 61 3.35 -11.76 4.21
N ILE A 62 3.52 -10.51 3.82
CA ILE A 62 3.27 -9.37 4.70
C ILE A 62 1.78 -9.07 4.61
N ASN A 63 1.13 -8.97 5.76
CA ASN A 63 -0.29 -8.69 5.80
C ASN A 63 -0.53 -7.20 6.08
N HIS A 64 -1.31 -6.53 5.23
CA HIS A 64 -1.65 -5.11 5.41
C HIS A 64 -2.26 -4.80 6.79
N ARG A 65 -2.97 -5.77 7.38
CA ARG A 65 -3.56 -5.63 8.72
C ARG A 65 -2.53 -5.45 9.83
N TRP A 66 -1.25 -5.79 9.60
CA TRP A 66 -0.19 -5.52 10.57
C TRP A 66 -0.03 -4.02 10.81
N PHE A 67 -0.39 -3.19 9.84
CA PHE A 67 -0.30 -1.73 9.89
C PHE A 67 -1.53 -1.06 10.55
N LYS A 68 -2.46 -1.83 11.12
CA LYS A 68 -3.57 -1.26 11.91
C LYS A 68 -3.16 -0.72 13.28
N SER A 69 -2.02 -1.17 13.79
CA SER A 69 -1.52 -0.83 15.13
C SER A 69 -0.03 -0.55 15.05
N GLY A 70 0.47 0.41 15.82
CA GLY A 70 1.86 0.90 15.75
C GLY A 70 2.99 -0.13 15.99
N SER A 71 2.68 -1.36 16.38
CA SER A 71 3.65 -2.44 16.60
C SER A 71 4.07 -3.17 15.31
N SER A 72 3.66 -2.71 14.12
CA SER A 72 3.99 -3.36 12.84
C SER A 72 5.49 -3.35 12.55
N GLY A 73 6.22 -2.34 13.05
CA GLY A 73 7.66 -2.22 12.86
C GLY A 73 8.46 -3.39 13.46
N GLU A 74 7.95 -4.01 14.51
CA GLU A 74 8.59 -5.16 15.17
C GLU A 74 8.47 -6.45 14.34
N ARG A 75 7.47 -6.54 13.46
CA ARG A 75 7.21 -7.72 12.62
C ARG A 75 8.05 -7.74 11.34
N LEU A 76 8.64 -6.60 10.98
CA LEU A 76 9.41 -6.45 9.76
C LEU A 76 10.92 -6.53 10.05
N PRO A 77 11.70 -7.13 9.14
CA PRO A 77 13.17 -7.06 9.22
C PRO A 77 13.67 -5.62 9.11
N GLU A 78 14.96 -5.37 9.37
CA GLU A 78 15.57 -4.05 9.17
C GLU A 78 15.85 -3.76 7.68
N PHE A 79 15.48 -2.57 7.22
CA PHE A 79 15.67 -2.09 5.84
C PHE A 79 15.75 -0.55 5.78
N PRO A 80 16.27 0.03 4.69
CA PRO A 80 16.41 1.48 4.55
C PRO A 80 15.07 2.20 4.74
N LYS A 81 15.08 3.25 5.58
CA LYS A 81 13.91 4.09 5.88
C LYS A 81 12.72 3.35 6.50
N LYS A 82 12.94 2.20 7.15
CA LYS A 82 11.90 1.38 7.80
C LYS A 82 10.91 2.18 8.62
N ASP A 83 11.37 2.93 9.63
CA ASP A 83 10.46 3.64 10.56
C ASP A 83 9.54 4.64 9.84
N MET A 84 10.10 5.36 8.87
CA MET A 84 9.35 6.32 8.06
C MET A 84 8.31 5.61 7.19
N ILE A 85 8.67 4.51 6.55
CA ILE A 85 7.77 3.71 5.70
C ILE A 85 6.66 3.09 6.56
N VAL A 86 7.01 2.47 7.70
CA VAL A 86 6.03 1.88 8.62
C VAL A 86 5.04 2.92 9.13
N LYS A 87 5.52 4.10 9.54
CA LYS A 87 4.64 5.19 9.97
C LYS A 87 3.63 5.59 8.89
N LYS A 88 4.09 5.74 7.64
CA LYS A 88 3.22 6.06 6.50
C LYS A 88 2.27 4.92 6.15
N LEU A 89 2.68 3.66 6.27
CA LEU A 89 1.82 2.50 6.07
C LEU A 89 0.69 2.43 7.11
N VAL A 90 0.99 2.75 8.38
CA VAL A 90 -0.04 2.84 9.43
C VAL A 90 -1.05 3.94 9.12
N GLU A 91 -0.58 5.10 8.66
CA GLU A 91 -1.47 6.17 8.20
C GLU A 91 -2.34 5.72 7.01
N LEU A 92 -1.73 5.05 6.01
CA LEU A 92 -2.45 4.57 4.83
C LEU A 92 -3.49 3.51 5.17
N GLU A 93 -3.16 2.54 6.02
CA GLU A 93 -4.10 1.49 6.46
C GLU A 93 -5.29 2.12 7.21
N THR A 94 -5.04 3.12 8.05
CA THR A 94 -6.09 3.84 8.78
C THR A 94 -7.04 4.57 7.82
N LEU A 95 -6.49 5.30 6.85
CA LEU A 95 -7.29 5.97 5.82
C LEU A 95 -8.07 4.95 4.97
N SER A 96 -7.41 3.88 4.54
CA SER A 96 -7.99 2.82 3.73
C SER A 96 -9.14 2.09 4.42
N GLU A 97 -9.01 1.80 5.71
CA GLU A 97 -10.07 1.20 6.53
C GLU A 97 -11.28 2.13 6.60
N ASN A 98 -11.06 3.43 6.83
CA ASN A 98 -12.11 4.44 6.87
C ASN A 98 -12.86 4.57 5.53
N LEU A 99 -12.17 4.48 4.40
CA LEU A 99 -12.78 4.49 3.06
C LEU A 99 -13.54 3.20 2.73
N THR A 100 -13.10 2.07 3.27
CA THR A 100 -13.66 0.75 2.96
C THR A 100 -14.95 0.47 3.74
N TYR A 101 -14.93 0.72 5.05
CA TYR A 101 -16.00 0.33 5.97
C TYR A 101 -16.86 1.50 6.46
N GLY A 102 -16.50 2.75 6.12
CA GLY A 102 -17.22 3.95 6.54
C GLY A 102 -18.40 4.35 5.66
N SER A 103 -19.10 5.40 6.12
CA SER A 103 -19.99 6.21 5.27
C SER A 103 -19.19 6.95 4.19
N GLN A 104 -19.89 7.49 3.19
CA GLN A 104 -19.25 8.26 2.12
C GLN A 104 -18.41 9.40 2.70
N LYS A 105 -17.11 9.37 2.36
CA LYS A 105 -16.15 10.38 2.80
C LYS A 105 -16.08 11.55 1.82
N PRO A 106 -15.69 12.75 2.30
CA PRO A 106 -15.37 13.86 1.42
C PRO A 106 -14.27 13.46 0.44
N ARG A 107 -14.35 13.99 -0.78
CA ARG A 107 -13.36 13.76 -1.85
C ARG A 107 -11.92 13.98 -1.38
N GLU A 108 -11.70 14.98 -0.53
CA GLU A 108 -10.39 15.33 0.04
C GLU A 108 -9.75 14.16 0.82
N GLU A 109 -10.53 13.35 1.54
CA GLU A 109 -9.99 12.17 2.25
C GLU A 109 -9.58 11.07 1.27
N ILE A 110 -10.32 10.90 0.18
CA ILE A 110 -9.99 9.95 -0.88
C ILE A 110 -8.70 10.40 -1.58
N GLU A 111 -8.61 11.68 -1.95
CA GLU A 111 -7.39 12.26 -2.55
C GLU A 111 -6.18 12.17 -1.61
N LYS A 112 -6.37 12.36 -0.31
CA LYS A 112 -5.30 12.17 0.67
C LYS A 112 -4.77 10.73 0.64
N THR A 113 -5.66 9.76 0.49
CA THR A 113 -5.28 8.33 0.43
C THR A 113 -4.48 8.03 -0.83
N VAL A 114 -4.92 8.56 -1.98
CA VAL A 114 -4.21 8.41 -3.27
C VAL A 114 -2.83 9.05 -3.20
N LYS A 115 -2.72 10.29 -2.70
CA LYS A 115 -1.43 10.98 -2.55
C LYS A 115 -0.47 10.22 -1.65
N LEU A 116 -0.95 9.70 -0.51
CA LEU A 116 -0.11 8.93 0.40
C LEU A 116 0.36 7.61 -0.22
N PHE A 117 -0.49 6.96 -1.02
CA PHE A 117 -0.11 5.79 -1.81
C PHE A 117 1.01 6.14 -2.81
N GLU A 118 0.86 7.21 -3.60
CA GLU A 118 1.87 7.65 -4.58
C GLU A 118 3.19 8.04 -3.90
N GLU A 119 3.14 8.70 -2.75
CA GLU A 119 4.33 9.02 -1.96
C GLU A 119 5.06 7.74 -1.52
N LEU A 120 4.34 6.76 -0.98
CA LEU A 120 4.91 5.49 -0.56
C LEU A 120 5.48 4.72 -1.75
N GLU A 121 4.78 4.68 -2.89
CA GLU A 121 5.25 4.07 -4.13
C GLU A 121 6.60 4.68 -4.53
N ASN A 122 6.67 6.01 -4.63
CA ASN A 122 7.89 6.71 -5.02
C ASN A 122 9.05 6.43 -4.06
N ILE A 123 8.79 6.36 -2.76
CA ILE A 123 9.80 6.04 -1.75
C ILE A 123 10.30 4.61 -1.92
N ILE A 124 9.40 3.63 -2.01
CA ILE A 124 9.76 2.21 -2.05
C ILE A 124 10.42 1.87 -3.39
N SER A 125 9.85 2.27 -4.52
CA SER A 125 10.45 2.06 -5.84
C SER A 125 11.79 2.79 -5.99
N GLY A 126 11.98 3.93 -5.33
CA GLY A 126 13.27 4.61 -5.28
C GLY A 126 14.36 3.84 -4.51
N LEU A 127 13.98 2.92 -3.62
CA LEU A 127 14.91 2.01 -2.94
C LEU A 127 15.23 0.76 -3.76
N MET A 128 14.32 0.32 -4.65
CA MET A 128 14.53 -0.83 -5.53
C MET A 128 15.44 -0.52 -6.72
N LYS A 129 15.44 0.74 -7.21
CA LYS A 129 16.24 1.19 -8.36
C LYS A 129 17.74 1.46 -8.02
N LYS A 130 18.22 1.06 -6.84
CA LYS A 130 19.59 1.27 -6.37
C LYS A 130 20.32 -0.05 -6.23
#